data_AF-A0A2U1UYP9-F1
#
_entry.id   AF-A0A2U1UYP9-F1
#
_cell.length_a   1.000
_cell.length_b   1.000
_cell.length_c   1.000
_cell.angle_alpha   90.00
_cell.angle_beta   90.00
_cell.angle_gamma   90.00
#
_symmetry.space_group_name_H-M   'P 1'
#
loop_
_entity.id
_entity.type
_entity.pdbx_description
1 polymer ?
#
loop_
_entity_poly.entity_id
_entity_poly.type
_entity_poly.pdbx_seq_one_letter_code
_entity_poly.pdbx_strand_id
1 'polypeptide(L)'
;MVRPLTERTANMAKLDAPLPAGFVEAIQQLVEERNRQGGPGHKRLYARDLHEEALRELIGRAEAGEAILFLAPPSAKGRRSFWIDQDLKQGIDRLATKHGVTRTAVFLTALHSYLERQHAPSS
;
A
#
# COMPACT_ATOMS: atom_id res chain seq x y z
N MET A 1 8.92 28.15 -13.64
CA MET A 1 8.72 28.25 -12.18
C MET A 1 8.74 26.84 -11.62
N VAL A 2 9.87 26.40 -11.04
CA VAL A 2 10.05 25.04 -10.51
C VAL A 2 9.48 25.03 -9.10
N ARG A 3 8.47 24.19 -8.82
CA ARG A 3 7.96 24.02 -7.45
C ARG A 3 9.07 23.43 -6.57
N PRO A 4 9.37 24.00 -5.38
CA PRO A 4 10.37 23.42 -4.50
C PRO A 4 9.97 21.99 -4.13
N LEU A 5 10.93 21.06 -4.15
CA LEU A 5 10.71 19.71 -3.61
C LEU A 5 10.32 19.88 -2.14
N THR A 6 9.07 19.56 -1.81
CA THR A 6 8.67 19.33 -0.42
C THR A 6 9.52 18.21 0.18
N GLU A 7 9.79 18.21 1.49
CA GLU A 7 10.52 17.10 2.17
C GLU A 7 9.92 15.72 1.83
N ARG A 8 8.60 15.66 1.64
CA ARG A 8 7.85 14.47 1.22
C ARG A 8 8.20 13.95 -0.18
N THR A 9 8.71 14.79 -1.07
CA THR A 9 9.24 14.38 -2.39
C THR A 9 10.72 13.99 -2.35
N ALA A 10 11.49 14.47 -1.36
CA ALA A 10 12.90 14.13 -1.21
C ALA A 10 13.10 12.70 -0.70
N ASN A 11 12.17 12.18 0.10
CA ASN A 11 12.23 10.85 0.71
C ASN A 11 11.32 9.82 0.02
N MET A 12 11.26 9.86 -1.31
CA MET A 12 10.48 8.89 -2.09
C MET A 12 11.34 7.73 -2.57
N ALA A 13 10.82 6.52 -2.43
CA ALA A 13 11.47 5.32 -2.89
C ALA A 13 10.57 4.55 -3.87
N LYS A 14 11.19 3.99 -4.91
CA LYS A 14 10.51 3.20 -5.94
C LYS A 14 10.35 1.75 -5.48
N LEU A 15 9.18 1.18 -5.71
CA LEU A 15 8.86 -0.23 -5.54
C LEU A 15 8.21 -0.76 -6.82
N ASP A 16 8.73 -1.84 -7.38
CA ASP A 16 8.13 -2.48 -8.55
C ASP A 16 7.42 -3.78 -8.12
N ALA A 17 6.13 -3.93 -8.47
CA ALA A 17 5.34 -5.12 -8.13
C ALA A 17 4.36 -5.52 -9.26
N PRO A 18 4.23 -6.82 -9.60
CA PRO A 18 3.08 -7.30 -10.36
C PRO A 18 1.80 -7.09 -9.56
N LEU A 19 0.73 -6.66 -10.22
CA LEU A 19 -0.59 -6.54 -9.62
C LEU A 19 -1.52 -7.67 -10.08
N PRO A 20 -2.37 -8.21 -9.19
CA PRO A 20 -3.50 -9.03 -9.57
C PRO A 20 -4.48 -8.27 -10.50
N ALA A 21 -5.26 -9.01 -11.28
CA ALA A 21 -6.35 -8.42 -12.07
C ALA A 21 -7.42 -7.81 -11.14
N GLY A 22 -8.04 -6.70 -11.57
CA GLY A 22 -9.08 -6.01 -10.78
C GLY A 22 -8.56 -5.16 -9.61
N PHE A 23 -7.27 -5.23 -9.32
CA PHE A 23 -6.68 -4.55 -8.16
C PHE A 23 -6.74 -3.03 -8.29
N VAL A 24 -6.44 -2.50 -9.48
CA VAL A 24 -6.39 -1.06 -9.74
C VAL A 24 -7.79 -0.47 -9.60
N GLU A 25 -8.77 -1.19 -10.13
CA GLU A 25 -10.19 -0.85 -10.08
C GLU A 25 -10.69 -0.83 -8.64
N ALA A 26 -10.35 -1.84 -7.83
CA ALA A 26 -10.74 -1.90 -6.42
C ALA A 26 -10.15 -0.73 -5.59
N ILE A 27 -8.87 -0.39 -5.77
CA ILE A 27 -8.26 0.76 -5.11
C ILE A 27 -8.92 2.06 -5.57
N GLN A 28 -9.17 2.21 -6.87
CA GLN A 28 -9.79 3.41 -7.42
C GLN A 28 -11.22 3.60 -6.87
N GLN A 29 -12.01 2.53 -6.79
CA GLN A 29 -13.34 2.55 -6.17
C GLN A 29 -13.27 2.99 -4.71
N LEU A 30 -12.33 2.46 -3.92
CA LEU A 30 -12.15 2.84 -2.53
C LEU A 30 -11.71 4.31 -2.37
N VAL A 31 -10.82 4.80 -3.24
CA VAL A 31 -10.42 6.22 -3.27
C VAL A 31 -11.64 7.11 -3.54
N GLU A 32 -12.45 6.77 -4.54
CA GLU A 32 -13.64 7.52 -4.90
C GLU A 32 -14.66 7.54 -3.78
N GLU A 33 -14.90 6.40 -3.14
CA GLU A 33 -15.82 6.27 -2.03
C GLU A 33 -15.37 7.12 -0.84
N ARG A 34 -14.12 6.97 -0.37
CA ARG A 34 -13.61 7.76 0.77
C ARG A 34 -13.55 9.25 0.47
N ASN A 35 -13.26 9.64 -0.77
CA ASN A 35 -13.32 11.05 -1.17
C ASN A 35 -14.74 11.61 -1.17
N ARG A 36 -15.74 10.81 -1.55
CA ARG A 36 -17.15 11.22 -1.50
C ARG A 36 -17.63 11.40 -0.07
N GLN A 37 -17.17 10.55 0.85
CA GLN A 37 -17.53 10.59 2.27
C GLN A 37 -16.85 11.71 3.08
N GLY A 38 -15.73 12.26 2.59
CA GLY A 38 -14.89 13.18 3.38
C GLY A 38 -15.54 14.52 3.78
N GLY A 39 -16.58 14.97 3.10
CA GLY A 39 -17.27 16.23 3.44
C GLY A 39 -16.41 17.50 3.25
N PRO A 40 -16.90 18.66 3.73
CA PRO A 40 -16.22 19.95 3.55
C PRO A 40 -14.89 20.03 4.31
N GLY A 41 -13.80 20.34 3.60
CA GLY A 41 -12.44 20.43 4.17
C GLY A 41 -11.63 19.14 4.08
N HIS A 42 -12.20 18.05 3.54
CA HIS A 42 -11.48 16.81 3.30
C HIS A 42 -10.34 16.99 2.32
N LYS A 43 -9.17 16.50 2.71
CA LYS A 43 -8.04 16.41 1.79
C LYS A 43 -8.29 15.25 0.83
N ARG A 44 -8.35 15.56 -0.47
CA ARG A 44 -8.49 14.56 -1.52
C ARG A 44 -7.42 13.47 -1.39
N LEU A 45 -7.88 12.23 -1.25
CA LEU A 45 -7.09 11.01 -1.24
C LEU A 45 -6.78 10.59 -2.68
N TYR A 46 -5.60 10.01 -2.86
CA TYR A 46 -5.18 9.37 -4.10
C TYR A 46 -4.82 7.91 -3.82
N ALA A 47 -4.72 7.08 -4.88
CA ALA A 47 -4.36 5.67 -4.75
C ALA A 47 -3.06 5.46 -3.97
N ARG A 48 -2.08 6.36 -4.13
CA ARG A 48 -0.83 6.35 -3.36
C ARG A 48 -1.08 6.44 -1.85
N ASP A 49 -1.98 7.31 -1.40
CA ASP A 49 -2.26 7.47 0.03
C ASP A 49 -2.83 6.16 0.61
N LEU A 50 -3.70 5.47 -0.14
CA LEU A 50 -4.21 4.15 0.27
C LEU A 50 -3.13 3.07 0.26
N HIS A 51 -2.19 3.10 -0.71
CA HIS A 51 -1.06 2.17 -0.71
C HIS A 51 -0.17 2.38 0.53
N GLU A 52 0.12 3.63 0.87
CA GLU A 52 0.93 3.97 2.05
C GLU A 52 0.19 3.61 3.36
N GLU A 53 -1.14 3.81 3.42
CA GLU A 53 -1.97 3.42 4.57
C GLU A 53 -1.99 1.90 4.78
N ALA A 54 -2.25 1.12 3.72
CA ALA A 54 -2.25 -0.34 3.77
C ALA A 54 -0.89 -0.90 4.25
N LEU A 55 0.21 -0.30 3.77
CA LEU A 55 1.56 -0.68 4.17
C LEU A 55 1.83 -0.41 5.65
N ARG A 56 1.44 0.77 6.14
CA ARG A 56 1.56 1.12 7.56
C ARG A 56 0.77 0.16 8.44
N GLU A 57 -0.45 -0.17 8.03
CA GLU A 57 -1.31 -1.08 8.77
C GLU A 57 -0.70 -2.50 8.85
N LEU A 58 -0.20 -3.04 7.74
CA LEU A 58 0.47 -4.35 7.75
C LEU A 58 1.72 -4.34 8.63
N ILE A 59 2.55 -3.30 8.52
CA ILE A 59 3.77 -3.15 9.32
C ILE A 59 3.42 -3.09 10.80
N GLY A 60 2.48 -2.23 11.19
CA GLY A 60 2.05 -2.10 12.58
C GLY A 60 1.50 -3.40 13.16
N ARG A 61 0.72 -4.16 12.38
CA ARG A 61 0.21 -5.49 12.79
C ARG A 61 1.33 -6.51 12.99
N ALA A 62 2.29 -6.55 12.08
CA ALA A 62 3.44 -7.44 12.19
C ALA A 62 4.36 -7.06 13.37
N GLU A 63 4.49 -5.77 13.68
CA GLU A 63 5.22 -5.26 14.85
C GLU A 63 4.50 -5.55 16.17
N ALA A 64 3.16 -5.55 16.16
CA ALA A 64 2.33 -5.98 17.29
C ALA A 64 2.35 -7.50 17.54
N GLY A 65 3.07 -8.27 16.71
CA GLY A 65 3.22 -9.71 16.87
C GLY A 65 2.12 -10.53 16.22
N GLU A 66 1.27 -9.92 15.38
CA GLU A 66 0.24 -10.66 14.65
C GLU A 66 0.86 -11.61 13.63
N ALA A 67 0.32 -12.84 13.54
CA ALA A 67 0.72 -13.80 12.52
C ALA A 67 0.20 -13.36 11.14
N ILE A 68 1.13 -12.97 10.25
CA ILE A 68 0.81 -12.54 8.89
C ILE A 68 0.99 -13.70 7.91
N LEU A 69 -0.08 -14.06 7.21
CA LEU A 69 -0.03 -14.95 6.05
C LEU A 69 0.32 -14.14 4.80
N PHE A 70 1.51 -14.36 4.25
CA PHE A 70 1.96 -13.65 3.05
C PHE A 70 1.46 -14.31 1.77
N LEU A 71 0.89 -13.50 0.88
CA LEU A 71 0.44 -13.94 -0.43
C LEU A 71 1.62 -14.21 -1.36
N ALA A 72 1.52 -15.31 -2.11
CA ALA A 72 2.44 -15.59 -3.20
C ALA A 72 2.22 -14.57 -4.33
N PRO A 73 3.27 -13.86 -4.78
CA PRO A 73 3.11 -12.90 -5.87
C PRO A 73 2.78 -13.62 -7.18
N PRO A 74 1.86 -13.08 -8.01
CA PRO A 74 1.55 -13.68 -9.30
C PRO A 74 2.77 -13.61 -10.22
N SER A 75 2.94 -14.62 -11.08
CA SER A 75 4.01 -14.69 -12.09
C SER A 75 3.77 -13.75 -13.29
N ALA A 76 2.99 -12.69 -13.09
CA ALA A 76 2.57 -11.78 -14.16
C ALA A 76 3.77 -11.04 -14.76
N LYS A 77 3.82 -10.97 -16.10
CA LYS A 77 4.90 -10.30 -16.85
C LYS A 77 4.91 -8.77 -16.67
N GLY A 78 3.79 -8.16 -16.27
CA GLY A 78 3.66 -6.72 -16.09
C GLY A 78 3.90 -6.30 -14.64
N ARG A 79 5.01 -5.61 -14.39
CA ARG A 79 5.28 -4.95 -13.10
C ARG A 79 4.87 -3.49 -13.19
N ARG A 80 4.19 -2.97 -12.17
CA ARG A 80 3.93 -1.54 -12.03
C ARG A 80 4.88 -0.93 -11.01
N SER A 81 5.27 0.31 -11.28
CA SER A 81 6.08 1.11 -10.38
C SER A 81 5.21 1.92 -9.44
N PHE A 82 5.51 1.80 -8.15
CA PHE A 82 4.89 2.54 -7.07
C PHE A 82 5.94 3.42 -6.42
N TRP A 83 5.54 4.64 -6.06
CA TRP A 83 6.38 5.53 -5.29
C TRP A 83 5.79 5.67 -3.90
N ILE A 84 6.56 5.27 -2.91
CA ILE A 84 6.18 5.27 -1.50
C ILE A 84 7.20 6.04 -0.69
N ASP A 85 6.82 6.41 0.52
CA ASP A 85 7.75 6.94 1.50
C ASP A 85 8.93 5.98 1.77
N GLN A 86 10.13 6.52 1.92
CA GLN A 86 11.35 5.76 2.12
C GLN A 86 11.33 4.93 3.40
N ASP A 87 10.72 5.41 4.49
CA ASP A 87 10.62 4.66 5.73
C ASP A 87 9.67 3.47 5.58
N LEU A 88 8.61 3.62 4.81
CA LEU A 88 7.73 2.50 4.45
C LEU A 88 8.48 1.47 3.61
N LYS A 89 9.31 1.91 2.66
CA LYS A 89 10.16 0.97 1.91
C LYS A 89 11.10 0.20 2.85
N GLN A 90 11.71 0.88 3.83
CA GLN A 90 12.56 0.20 4.81
C GLN A 90 11.77 -0.81 5.65
N GLY A 91 10.55 -0.46 6.08
CA GLY A 91 9.64 -1.38 6.78
C GLY A 91 9.31 -2.62 5.96
N ILE A 92 9.01 -2.44 4.66
CA ILE A 92 8.81 -3.56 3.72
C ILE A 92 10.06 -4.44 3.63
N ASP A 93 11.24 -3.84 3.47
CA ASP A 93 12.50 -4.56 3.34
C ASP A 93 12.81 -5.40 4.61
N ARG A 94 12.53 -4.84 5.79
CA ARG A 94 12.67 -5.53 7.08
C ARG A 94 11.70 -6.70 7.20
N LEU A 95 10.42 -6.51 6.88
CA LEU A 95 9.43 -7.60 6.91
C LEU A 95 9.77 -8.71 5.93
N ALA A 96 10.14 -8.36 4.69
CA ALA A 96 10.54 -9.31 3.67
C ALA A 96 11.70 -10.19 4.16
N THR A 97 12.73 -9.57 4.75
CA THR A 97 13.89 -10.27 5.30
C THR A 97 13.51 -11.15 6.48
N LYS A 98 12.77 -10.60 7.46
CA LYS A 98 12.37 -11.31 8.69
C LYS A 98 11.57 -12.57 8.40
N HIS A 99 10.68 -12.52 7.41
CA HIS A 99 9.76 -13.62 7.10
C HIS A 99 10.22 -14.48 5.91
N GLY A 100 11.37 -14.19 5.31
CA GLY A 100 11.89 -14.94 4.16
C GLY A 100 11.01 -14.83 2.90
N VAL A 101 10.32 -13.71 2.73
CA VAL A 101 9.42 -13.45 1.59
C VAL A 101 9.92 -12.31 0.72
N THR A 102 9.35 -12.14 -0.47
CA THR A 102 9.72 -11.03 -1.36
C THR A 102 9.05 -9.72 -0.92
N ARG A 103 9.67 -8.57 -1.25
CA ARG A 103 9.03 -7.24 -1.07
C ARG A 103 7.67 -7.15 -1.75
N THR A 104 7.54 -7.79 -2.92
CA THR A 104 6.28 -7.90 -3.64
C THR A 104 5.23 -8.66 -2.83
N ALA A 105 5.59 -9.78 -2.20
CA ALA A 105 4.69 -10.54 -1.34
C ALA A 105 4.18 -9.65 -0.18
N VAL A 106 5.06 -8.90 0.48
CA VAL A 106 4.68 -7.95 1.53
C VAL A 106 3.70 -6.90 1.01
N PHE A 107 4.03 -6.25 -0.12
CA PHE A 107 3.19 -5.21 -0.71
C PHE A 107 1.81 -5.72 -1.12
N LEU A 108 1.74 -6.88 -1.78
CA LEU A 108 0.48 -7.50 -2.17
C LEU A 108 -0.36 -7.92 -0.97
N THR A 109 0.29 -8.50 0.04
CA THR A 109 -0.38 -8.88 1.29
C THR A 109 -0.97 -7.66 1.98
N ALA A 110 -0.23 -6.56 2.06
CA ALA A 110 -0.70 -5.33 2.68
C ALA A 110 -1.98 -4.84 2.02
N LEU A 111 -1.96 -4.74 0.69
CA LEU A 111 -3.06 -4.20 -0.07
C LEU A 111 -4.28 -5.11 -0.10
N HIS A 112 -4.08 -6.41 -0.28
CA HIS A 112 -5.16 -7.38 -0.26
C HIS A 112 -5.84 -7.38 1.10
N SER A 113 -5.06 -7.50 2.17
CA SER A 113 -5.57 -7.51 3.54
C SER A 113 -6.28 -6.22 3.90
N TYR A 114 -5.77 -5.07 3.41
CA TYR A 114 -6.42 -3.78 3.60
C TYR A 114 -7.75 -3.72 2.86
N LEU A 115 -7.80 -4.06 1.58
CA LEU A 115 -9.05 -4.07 0.81
C LEU A 115 -10.10 -5.01 1.42
N GLU A 116 -9.71 -6.21 1.87
CA GLU A 116 -10.63 -7.13 2.56
C GLU A 116 -11.25 -6.49 3.80
N ARG A 117 -10.46 -5.79 4.63
CA ARG A 117 -10.97 -5.10 5.82
C ARG A 117 -11.89 -3.93 5.49
N GLN A 118 -11.62 -3.20 4.42
CA GLN A 118 -12.46 -2.08 4.00
C GLN A 118 -13.80 -2.55 3.41
N HIS A 119 -13.86 -3.79 2.90
CA HIS A 119 -15.11 -4.40 2.40
C HIS A 119 -15.82 -5.27 3.43
N ALA A 120 -15.15 -5.68 4.50
CA ALA A 120 -15.78 -6.43 5.58
C ALA A 120 -16.81 -5.52 6.27
N PRO A 121 -18.11 -5.89 6.33
CA PRO A 121 -19.05 -5.15 7.16
C PRO A 121 -18.57 -5.24 8.60
N SER A 122 -18.37 -4.09 9.25
CA SER A 122 -18.14 -4.03 10.70
C SER A 122 -19.23 -4.85 11.37
N SER A 123 -18.86 -6.03 11.88
CA SER A 123 -19.76 -6.89 12.66
C SER A 123 -19.85 -6.38 14.09
#